data_AF-A0A2M6UZ98-F1
#
_entry.id   AF-A0A2M6UZ98-F1
#
_cell.length_a   1.000
_cell.length_b   1.000
_cell.length_c   1.000
_cell.angle_alpha   90.00
_cell.angle_beta   90.00
_cell.angle_gamma   90.00
#
_symmetry.space_group_name_H-M   'P 1'
#
loop_
_entity.id
_entity.type
_entity.pdbx_description
1 polymer ?
#
loop_
_entity_poly.entity_id
_entity_poly.type
_entity_poly.pdbx_seq_one_letter_code
_entity_poly.pdbx_strand_id
1 'polypeptide(L)'
;MDSLLPPIPAKRYFTIGEVGELCGVKPHVLRYWEQEFTQLRPVKRRGNRRYYQHHEVLMIRRIRDLLYDQGFTISGARNRLQELVQSDRAGRAEGVSQLDGDDSEILAPEMMGDEHVQPLVLPAGWRDASGGGHSLHQELVEIRDMLTL
;
A
#
# COMPACT_ATOMS: atom_id res chain seq x y z
N MET A 1 -22.81 -4.82 -11.82
CA MET A 1 -22.80 -6.30 -11.96
C MET A 1 -21.54 -6.80 -11.29
N ASP A 2 -21.64 -7.59 -10.22
CA ASP A 2 -20.50 -8.12 -9.47
C ASP A 2 -19.56 -8.94 -10.34
N SER A 3 -18.61 -8.22 -10.93
CA SER A 3 -17.54 -8.79 -11.71
C SER A 3 -16.49 -9.21 -10.69
N LEU A 4 -16.58 -10.45 -10.18
CA LEU A 4 -15.62 -11.00 -9.21
C LEU A 4 -14.21 -10.89 -9.78
N LEU A 5 -13.51 -9.82 -9.40
CA LEU A 5 -12.16 -9.55 -9.87
C LEU A 5 -11.19 -10.46 -9.11
N PRO A 6 -10.20 -11.06 -9.79
CA PRO A 6 -9.23 -11.93 -9.13
C PRO A 6 -8.47 -11.15 -8.03
N PRO A 7 -7.99 -11.79 -6.96
CA PRO A 7 -7.17 -11.12 -5.96
C PRO A 7 -5.91 -10.52 -6.62
N ILE A 8 -5.48 -9.33 -6.18
CA ILE A 8 -4.28 -8.68 -6.72
C ILE A 8 -3.05 -9.37 -6.09
N PRO A 9 -2.13 -9.96 -6.89
CA PRO A 9 -0.92 -10.60 -6.36
C PRO A 9 -0.02 -9.61 -5.61
N ALA A 10 0.83 -10.11 -4.71
CA ALA A 10 1.85 -9.34 -3.99
C ALA A 10 3.06 -8.91 -4.87
N LYS A 11 2.81 -8.46 -6.09
CA LYS A 11 3.81 -8.05 -7.09
C LYS A 11 3.98 -6.52 -7.05
N ARG A 12 5.23 -6.04 -7.11
CA ARG A 12 5.54 -4.59 -7.08
C ARG A 12 5.13 -3.83 -8.35
N TYR A 13 5.20 -4.48 -9.51
CA TYR A 13 4.95 -3.87 -10.81
C TYR A 13 4.14 -4.79 -11.72
N PHE A 14 3.08 -4.27 -12.31
CA PHE A 14 2.18 -4.95 -13.24
C PHE A 14 2.29 -4.33 -14.64
N THR A 15 2.25 -5.15 -15.68
CA THR A 15 2.15 -4.70 -17.06
C THR A 15 0.70 -4.37 -17.43
N ILE A 16 0.49 -3.59 -18.49
CA ILE A 16 -0.86 -3.23 -18.96
C ILE A 16 -1.77 -4.42 -19.33
N GLY A 17 -1.18 -5.57 -19.69
CA GLY A 17 -1.95 -6.81 -19.88
C GLY A 17 -2.46 -7.36 -18.55
N GLU A 18 -1.54 -7.58 -17.60
CA GLU A 18 -1.85 -8.06 -16.24
C GLU A 18 -2.87 -7.14 -15.52
N VAL A 19 -2.73 -5.81 -15.64
CA VAL A 19 -3.73 -4.89 -15.06
C VAL A 19 -5.07 -4.98 -15.77
N GLY A 20 -5.09 -5.21 -17.07
CA GLY A 20 -6.33 -5.42 -17.83
C GLY A 20 -7.09 -6.67 -17.37
N GLU A 21 -6.36 -7.77 -17.13
CA GLU A 21 -6.89 -9.01 -16.57
C GLU A 21 -7.38 -8.82 -15.13
N LEU A 22 -6.55 -8.20 -14.27
CA LEU A 22 -6.87 -7.95 -12.86
C LEU A 22 -8.04 -6.98 -12.65
N CYS A 23 -8.35 -6.13 -13.63
CA CYS A 23 -9.44 -5.16 -13.54
C CYS A 23 -10.62 -5.45 -14.47
N GLY A 24 -10.53 -6.43 -15.37
CA GLY A 24 -11.56 -6.70 -16.38
C GLY A 24 -11.70 -5.60 -17.43
N VAL A 25 -10.62 -4.88 -17.73
CA VAL A 25 -10.61 -3.68 -18.60
C VAL A 25 -9.63 -3.88 -19.76
N LYS A 26 -10.05 -3.58 -20.99
CA LYS A 26 -9.19 -3.77 -22.17
C LYS A 26 -7.97 -2.83 -22.15
N PRO A 27 -6.76 -3.27 -22.55
CA PRO A 27 -5.54 -2.45 -22.49
C PRO A 27 -5.61 -1.08 -23.19
N HIS A 28 -6.43 -0.90 -24.23
CA HIS A 28 -6.60 0.41 -24.86
C HIS A 28 -7.44 1.38 -24.00
N VAL A 29 -8.38 0.88 -23.21
CA VAL A 29 -9.17 1.69 -22.26
C VAL A 29 -8.25 2.17 -21.13
N LEU A 30 -7.34 1.32 -20.63
CA LEU A 30 -6.32 1.74 -19.66
C LEU A 30 -5.42 2.86 -20.20
N ARG A 31 -4.98 2.78 -21.47
CA ARG A 31 -4.22 3.87 -22.12
C ARG A 31 -5.00 5.18 -22.23
N TYR A 32 -6.31 5.11 -22.40
CA TYR A 32 -7.18 6.29 -22.42
C TYR A 32 -7.36 6.86 -21.00
N TRP A 33 -7.59 5.99 -20.00
CA TRP A 33 -7.69 6.40 -18.60
C TRP A 33 -6.41 7.06 -18.07
N GLU A 34 -5.22 6.66 -18.52
CA GLU A 34 -3.97 7.38 -18.21
C GLU A 34 -3.94 8.85 -18.68
N GLN A 35 -4.69 9.18 -19.75
CA GLN A 35 -4.78 10.54 -20.27
C GLN A 35 -5.80 11.36 -19.46
N GLU A 36 -6.90 10.71 -19.06
CA GLU A 36 -8.00 11.35 -18.34
C GLU A 36 -7.77 11.48 -16.83
N PHE A 37 -7.05 10.54 -16.21
CA PHE A 37 -6.81 10.49 -14.76
C PHE A 37 -5.35 10.77 -14.45
N THR A 38 -5.01 12.04 -14.20
CA THR A 38 -3.65 12.54 -13.91
C THR A 38 -2.97 11.94 -12.66
N GLN A 39 -3.72 11.18 -11.87
CA GLN A 39 -3.27 10.39 -10.73
C GLN A 39 -2.63 9.05 -11.15
N LEU A 40 -3.05 8.47 -12.28
CA LEU A 40 -2.42 7.30 -12.88
C LEU A 40 -1.14 7.75 -13.59
N ARG A 41 0.02 7.31 -13.10
CA ARG A 41 1.34 7.73 -13.59
C ARG A 41 2.23 6.51 -13.81
N PRO A 42 1.85 5.58 -14.69
CA PRO A 42 2.58 4.34 -14.89
C PRO A 42 4.01 4.62 -15.35
N VAL A 43 4.95 3.92 -14.74
CA VAL A 43 6.38 4.06 -15.01
C VAL A 43 6.67 3.58 -16.43
N LYS A 44 7.05 4.52 -17.30
CA LYS A 44 7.50 4.22 -18.68
C LYS A 44 8.95 3.75 -18.65
N ARG A 45 9.23 2.58 -19.21
CA ARG A 45 10.60 2.05 -19.40
C ARG A 45 10.95 1.92 -20.89
N ARG A 46 12.20 1.50 -21.18
CA ARG A 46 12.69 1.19 -22.54
C ARG A 46 11.65 0.36 -23.32
N GLY A 47 11.44 0.69 -24.59
CA GLY A 47 10.43 0.06 -25.45
C GLY A 47 8.98 0.52 -25.21
N ASN A 48 8.75 1.69 -24.62
CA ASN A 48 7.43 2.26 -24.33
C ASN A 48 6.50 1.33 -23.52
N ARG A 49 7.09 0.43 -22.72
CA ARG A 49 6.36 -0.47 -21.82
C ARG A 49 5.95 0.30 -20.57
N ARG A 50 4.68 0.12 -20.19
CA ARG A 50 4.02 0.78 -19.07
C ARG A 50 3.91 -0.20 -17.91
N TYR A 51 4.35 0.24 -16.74
CA TYR A 51 4.31 -0.54 -15.51
C TYR A 51 3.52 0.23 -14.44
N TYR A 52 2.51 -0.43 -13.88
CA TYR A 52 1.67 0.11 -12.82
C TYR A 52 2.11 -0.47 -11.48
N GLN A 53 2.01 0.32 -10.42
CA GLN A 53 2.19 -0.14 -9.05
C GLN A 53 0.87 -0.68 -8.46
N HIS A 54 0.94 -1.38 -7.33
CA HIS A 54 -0.22 -1.93 -6.65
C HIS A 54 -1.31 -0.86 -6.36
N HIS A 55 -0.92 0.34 -5.91
CA HIS A 55 -1.86 1.44 -5.66
C HIS A 55 -2.56 1.94 -6.92
N GLU A 56 -1.90 1.90 -8.09
CA GLU A 56 -2.50 2.27 -9.37
C GLU A 56 -3.52 1.20 -9.82
N VAL A 57 -3.28 -0.09 -9.53
CA VAL A 57 -4.27 -1.16 -9.80
C VAL A 57 -5.52 -0.96 -8.94
N LEU A 58 -5.37 -0.65 -7.65
CA LEU A 58 -6.49 -0.31 -6.76
C LEU A 58 -7.27 0.91 -7.27
N MET A 59 -6.57 1.95 -7.72
CA MET A 59 -7.17 3.15 -8.30
C MET A 59 -7.94 2.84 -9.60
N ILE A 60 -7.40 1.97 -10.46
CA ILE A 60 -8.07 1.52 -11.69
C ILE A 60 -9.35 0.72 -11.39
N ARG A 61 -9.36 -0.10 -10.32
CA ARG A 61 -10.60 -0.73 -9.84
C ARG A 61 -11.62 0.33 -9.41
N ARG A 62 -11.21 1.30 -8.59
CA ARG A 62 -12.11 2.37 -8.14
C ARG A 62 -12.69 3.20 -9.28
N ILE A 63 -11.88 3.50 -10.30
CA ILE A 63 -12.34 4.15 -11.55
C ILE A 63 -13.36 3.27 -12.27
N ARG A 64 -13.13 1.96 -12.36
CA ARG A 64 -14.11 1.02 -12.95
C ARG A 64 -15.44 1.06 -12.20
N ASP A 65 -15.44 0.95 -10.87
CA ASP A 65 -16.67 0.97 -10.06
C ASP A 65 -17.46 2.27 -10.25
N LEU A 66 -16.75 3.40 -10.36
CA LEU A 66 -17.36 4.71 -10.61
C LEU A 66 -18.03 4.78 -11.99
N LEU A 67 -17.38 4.26 -13.03
CA LEU A 67 -17.87 4.38 -14.41
C LEU A 67 -18.93 3.32 -14.78
N TYR A 68 -18.75 2.06 -14.34
CA TYR A 68 -19.60 0.94 -14.77
C TYR A 68 -20.73 0.61 -13.81
N ASP A 69 -20.50 0.67 -12.49
CA ASP A 69 -21.51 0.29 -11.50
C ASP A 69 -22.27 1.51 -10.95
N GLN A 70 -21.60 2.66 -10.82
CA GLN A 70 -22.23 3.93 -10.39
C GLN A 70 -22.62 4.86 -11.56
N GLY A 71 -22.21 4.54 -12.80
CA GLY A 71 -22.62 5.29 -14.00
C GLY A 71 -22.09 6.72 -14.11
N PHE A 72 -21.01 7.08 -13.42
CA PHE A 72 -20.39 8.41 -13.55
C PHE A 72 -19.81 8.61 -14.95
N THR A 73 -19.79 9.87 -15.40
CA THR A 73 -18.97 10.28 -16.55
C THR A 73 -17.49 10.33 -16.16
N ILE A 74 -16.58 10.33 -17.13
CA ILE A 74 -15.12 10.48 -16.90
C ILE A 74 -14.81 11.70 -16.01
N SER A 75 -15.45 12.85 -16.29
CA SER A 75 -15.30 14.07 -15.49
C SER A 75 -15.86 13.93 -14.07
N GLY A 76 -17.01 13.27 -13.90
CA GLY A 76 -17.59 13.00 -12.58
C GLY A 76 -16.71 12.08 -11.74
N ALA A 77 -16.22 10.98 -12.34
CA ALA A 77 -15.31 10.05 -11.70
C ALA A 77 -13.97 10.71 -11.32
N ARG A 78 -13.43 11.61 -12.16
CA ARG A 78 -12.22 12.40 -11.86
C ARG A 78 -12.40 13.24 -10.60
N ASN A 79 -13.51 13.98 -10.50
CA ASN A 79 -13.80 14.83 -9.35
C ASN A 79 -13.97 13.99 -8.08
N ARG A 80 -14.77 12.92 -8.14
CA ARG A 80 -15.01 12.02 -7.01
C ARG A 80 -13.74 11.32 -6.52
N LEU A 81 -12.82 10.97 -7.44
CA LEU A 81 -11.53 10.38 -7.09
C LEU A 81 -10.59 11.39 -6.39
N GLN A 82 -10.64 12.68 -6.75
CA GLN A 82 -9.87 13.72 -6.06
C GLN A 82 -10.39 13.98 -4.64
N GLU A 83 -11.71 14.03 -4.47
CA GLU A 83 -12.39 14.19 -3.17
C GLU A 83 -12.02 13.06 -2.21
N LEU A 84 -12.06 11.80 -2.67
CA LEU A 84 -11.69 10.63 -1.86
C LEU A 84 -10.22 10.67 -1.38
N VAL A 85 -9.30 11.17 -2.21
CA VAL A 85 -7.88 11.33 -1.81
C VAL A 85 -7.69 12.47 -0.80
N GLN A 86 -8.58 13.46 -0.79
CA GLN A 86 -8.52 14.58 0.15
C GLN A 86 -9.11 14.20 1.52
N SER A 87 -10.24 13.48 1.55
CA SER A 87 -10.83 13.01 2.80
C SER A 87 -9.97 11.96 3.51
N ASP A 88 -9.31 11.04 2.77
CA ASP A 88 -8.36 10.07 3.33
C ASP A 88 -7.17 10.74 4.04
N ARG A 89 -6.73 11.91 3.54
CA ARG A 89 -5.70 12.74 4.19
C ARG A 89 -6.20 13.49 5.41
N ALA A 90 -7.44 13.98 5.38
CA ALA A 90 -8.06 14.68 6.50
C ALA A 90 -8.27 13.74 7.71
N GLY A 91 -8.88 12.56 7.48
CA GLY A 91 -9.12 11.58 8.54
C GLY A 91 -7.83 11.04 9.18
N ARG A 92 -6.71 11.04 8.45
CA ARG A 92 -5.39 10.68 9.01
C ARG A 92 -4.76 11.77 9.87
N ALA A 93 -5.17 13.04 9.71
CA ALA A 93 -4.68 14.15 10.54
C ALA A 93 -5.39 14.22 11.90
N GLU A 94 -6.66 13.84 11.96
CA GLU A 94 -7.48 13.85 13.19
C GLU A 94 -7.18 12.66 14.13
N GLY A 95 -6.46 11.64 13.66
CA GLY A 95 -6.12 10.43 14.43
C GLY A 95 -4.84 10.52 15.29
N VAL A 96 -4.25 11.71 15.50
CA VAL A 96 -2.95 11.87 16.19
C VAL A 96 -3.06 12.85 17.38
N SER A 97 -4.17 12.80 18.12
CA SER A 97 -4.40 13.67 19.29
C SER A 97 -4.98 12.91 20.48
N GLN A 98 -4.44 11.73 20.81
CA GLN A 98 -4.65 11.11 22.12
C GLN A 98 -3.51 10.18 22.54
N LEU A 99 -2.41 10.79 23.00
CA LEU A 99 -1.54 10.22 24.01
C LEU A 99 -1.41 11.29 25.09
N ASP A 100 -2.27 11.16 26.12
CA ASP A 100 -2.27 12.04 27.28
C ASP A 100 -0.92 11.96 28.01
N GLY A 101 -0.47 13.10 28.53
CA GLY A 101 0.80 13.20 29.23
C GLY A 101 0.77 12.51 30.59
N ASP A 102 1.91 11.93 30.97
CA ASP A 102 2.25 11.68 32.37
C ASP A 102 3.59 12.38 32.64
N ASP A 103 3.58 13.29 33.61
CA ASP A 103 4.73 14.11 33.97
C ASP A 103 5.67 13.28 34.86
N SER A 104 6.92 13.10 34.46
CA SER A 104 7.94 12.48 35.33
C SER A 104 9.33 13.11 35.13
N GLU A 105 9.55 14.13 35.96
CA GLU A 105 10.81 14.69 36.45
C GLU A 105 11.99 14.87 35.49
N ILE A 106 12.20 16.15 35.16
CA ILE A 106 13.48 16.71 34.74
C ILE A 106 14.49 16.61 35.90
N LEU A 107 15.56 15.82 35.74
CA LEU A 107 16.77 15.98 36.54
C LEU A 107 18.06 15.80 35.71
N ALA A 108 18.55 16.92 35.21
CA ALA A 108 19.96 17.19 34.87
C ALA A 108 20.36 18.49 35.63
N PRO A 109 21.66 18.88 35.72
CA PRO A 109 22.87 18.34 35.08
C PRO A 109 23.95 17.95 36.15
N GLU A 110 25.27 17.83 35.93
CA GLU A 110 26.19 18.14 34.81
C GLU A 110 27.52 17.34 34.96
N MET A 111 28.54 17.73 34.18
CA MET A 111 30.00 17.57 34.32
C MET A 111 30.71 16.41 33.60
N MET A 112 31.59 16.82 32.67
CA MET A 112 32.88 16.23 32.24
C MET A 112 32.88 14.74 31.84
N GLY A 113 33.42 14.33 30.69
CA GLY A 113 34.38 14.96 29.77
C GLY A 113 35.04 13.85 28.93
N ASP A 114 35.99 14.20 28.07
CA ASP A 114 36.76 13.30 27.18
C ASP A 114 35.98 12.53 26.09
N GLU A 115 35.88 13.25 24.97
CA GLU A 115 35.94 12.80 23.58
C GLU A 115 36.78 11.52 23.33
N HIS A 116 36.16 10.42 22.88
CA HIS A 116 36.81 9.47 21.94
C HIS A 116 35.77 8.52 21.30
N VAL A 117 35.49 8.68 19.99
CA VAL A 117 34.60 7.80 19.22
C VAL A 117 35.38 7.09 18.11
N GLN A 118 35.46 5.76 18.15
CA GLN A 118 35.82 4.90 17.01
C GLN A 118 35.05 3.55 17.06
N PRO A 119 34.89 2.84 15.92
CA PRO A 119 33.59 2.26 15.55
C PRO A 119 33.40 0.75 15.82
N LEU A 120 32.14 0.35 15.68
CA LEU A 120 31.59 -1.01 15.86
C LEU A 120 32.13 -2.04 14.86
N VAL A 121 32.68 -3.15 15.38
CA VAL A 121 32.78 -4.45 14.67
C VAL A 121 32.43 -5.57 15.65
N LEU A 122 31.39 -6.35 15.36
CA LEU A 122 31.05 -7.58 16.09
C LEU A 122 31.55 -8.81 15.33
N PRO A 123 32.06 -9.85 16.01
CA PRO A 123 32.73 -10.97 15.35
C PRO A 123 31.75 -11.93 14.66
N ALA A 124 32.24 -12.55 13.59
CA ALA A 124 31.53 -13.58 12.84
C ALA A 124 31.39 -14.87 13.68
N GLY A 125 30.32 -14.98 14.46
CA GLY A 125 30.10 -16.15 15.30
C GLY A 125 29.01 -16.03 16.37
N TRP A 126 28.29 -14.90 16.48
CA TRP A 126 27.20 -14.73 17.45
C TRP A 126 25.90 -15.39 16.99
N ARG A 127 26.02 -16.71 16.88
CA ARG A 127 25.01 -17.76 17.00
C ARG A 127 24.83 -18.05 18.52
N ASP A 128 23.71 -18.53 19.04
CA ASP A 128 22.65 -19.38 18.47
C ASP A 128 21.26 -19.11 19.10
N ALA A 129 20.22 -19.72 18.48
CA ALA A 129 19.00 -20.33 19.05
C ALA A 129 18.28 -19.67 20.26
N SER A 130 16.96 -19.51 20.27
CA SER A 130 15.96 -20.58 20.14
C SER A 130 14.51 -20.04 20.15
N GLY A 131 13.55 -20.79 19.60
CA GLY A 131 12.11 -20.48 19.69
C GLY A 131 11.42 -20.59 18.33
N GLY A 132 10.59 -21.62 18.14
CA GLY A 132 9.95 -21.89 16.85
C GLY A 132 8.84 -20.89 16.53
N GLY A 133 9.04 -20.08 15.49
CA GLY A 133 7.96 -19.29 14.90
C GLY A 133 7.14 -20.17 13.95
N HIS A 134 5.87 -20.43 14.29
CA HIS A 134 4.93 -21.03 13.36
C HIS A 134 4.80 -20.12 12.13
N SER A 135 4.73 -20.71 10.93
CA SER A 135 4.45 -19.90 9.74
C SER A 135 3.02 -19.38 9.84
N LEU A 136 2.80 -18.08 9.59
CA LEU A 136 1.46 -17.46 9.54
C LEU A 136 0.50 -18.23 8.61
N HIS A 137 1.03 -18.94 7.62
CA HIS A 137 0.26 -19.80 6.72
C HIS A 137 -0.38 -21.01 7.42
N GLN A 138 0.20 -21.49 8.52
CA GLN A 138 -0.30 -22.62 9.32
C GLN A 138 -1.44 -22.17 10.25
N GLU A 139 -1.29 -21.02 10.92
CA GLU A 139 -2.37 -20.39 11.72
C GLU A 139 -3.62 -20.09 10.87
N LEU A 140 -3.42 -19.60 9.64
CA LEU A 140 -4.52 -19.31 8.70
C LEU A 140 -5.26 -20.56 8.21
N VAL A 141 -4.65 -21.75 8.26
CA VAL A 141 -5.31 -23.02 7.93
C VAL A 141 -6.10 -23.54 9.13
N GLU A 142 -5.54 -23.46 10.35
CA GLU A 142 -6.24 -23.89 11.57
C GLU A 142 -7.49 -23.04 11.86
N ILE A 143 -7.44 -21.72 11.62
CA ILE A 143 -8.62 -20.83 11.74
C ILE A 143 -9.71 -21.20 10.72
N ARG A 144 -9.33 -21.64 9.52
CA ARG A 144 -10.29 -22.02 8.47
C ARG A 144 -11.07 -23.27 8.86
N ASP A 145 -10.40 -24.30 9.36
CA ASP A 145 -11.05 -25.56 9.69
C ASP A 145 -11.98 -25.42 10.92
N MET A 146 -11.61 -24.56 11.89
CA MET A 146 -12.46 -24.24 13.06
C MET A 146 -13.77 -23.50 12.72
N LEU A 147 -13.85 -22.80 11.58
CA LEU A 147 -15.03 -22.02 11.16
C LEU A 147 -15.91 -22.76 10.13
N THR A 148 -15.74 -24.08 10.00
CA THR A 148 -16.49 -24.92 9.03
C THR A 148 -17.26 -26.09 9.68
N LEU A 149 -17.70 -25.89 10.92
CA LEU A 149 -18.70 -26.73 11.63
C LEU A 149 -20.03 -25.97 11.79
#